data_AF-A0A5C6MH37-F1
#
_entry.id   AF-A0A5C6MH37-F1
#
_cell.length_a   1.000
_cell.length_b   1.000
_cell.length_c   1.000
_cell.angle_alpha   90.00
_cell.angle_beta   90.00
_cell.angle_gamma   90.00
#
_symmetry.space_group_name_H-M   'P 1'
#
loop_
_entity.id
_entity.type
_entity.pdbx_description
1 polymer ?
#
loop_
_entity_poly.entity_id
_entity_poly.type
_entity_poly.pdbx_seq_one_letter_code
_entity_poly.pdbx_strand_id
1 'polypeptide(L)'
;MVFGPEPLRDRLDHMITLDGISLTSSLSVRNLGVTFDQNLSFNSHIKLVSRSAFFHLRNISKIRKLLMQPDAEKLVHAFVTSRLDYCNSLLSGCPNNSLRSLQLIQNAAARVLTGIDKRDHISPVMASLHWLPVKFRITFKTLLLTYKVLRGLAPSYLEELVIPYQPNRPLRSQNAGLLVVPRVSRSRMGGRAFSYQAPLLWNQLPVQLSSFLSSFPSFSFSSPLLPSFLSSFPSSSFLLSSTSPLLYPLLSYLSYPLPVLPPLLSLYPAGHQQEGPPT
;
A
#
# COMPACT_ATOMS: atom_id res chain seq x y z
N MET A 1 -10.06 21.51 8.64
CA MET A 1 -9.84 20.35 9.54
C MET A 1 -8.58 20.61 10.35
N VAL A 2 -8.68 20.56 11.68
CA VAL A 2 -7.56 20.88 12.59
C VAL A 2 -6.97 19.59 13.14
N PHE A 3 -5.64 19.47 13.06
CA PHE A 3 -4.89 18.37 13.68
C PHE A 3 -4.21 18.86 14.96
N GLY A 4 -4.17 18.00 15.99
CA GLY A 4 -3.58 18.35 17.29
C GLY A 4 -4.07 17.50 18.45
N PRO A 5 -3.69 17.81 19.69
CA PRO A 5 -4.28 17.22 20.90
C PRO A 5 -5.77 17.56 21.01
N GLU A 6 -6.61 16.59 21.38
CA GLU A 6 -8.06 16.78 21.61
C GLU A 6 -8.38 18.05 22.43
N PRO A 7 -7.77 18.31 23.61
CA PRO A 7 -8.11 19.50 24.42
C PRO A 7 -7.74 20.84 23.76
N LEU A 8 -6.85 20.85 22.76
CA LEU A 8 -6.53 22.07 22.00
C LEU A 8 -7.46 22.27 20.80
N ARG A 9 -8.13 21.21 20.32
CA ARG A 9 -9.08 21.29 19.21
C ARG A 9 -10.40 21.90 19.65
N ASP A 10 -10.89 21.50 20.81
CA ASP A 10 -12.17 21.99 21.36
C ASP A 10 -12.11 23.51 21.65
N ARG A 11 -10.90 24.05 21.85
CA ARG A 11 -10.65 25.50 22.01
C ARG A 11 -10.61 26.27 20.68
N LEU A 12 -10.59 25.57 19.54
CA LEU A 12 -10.50 26.13 18.19
C LEU A 12 -11.82 26.00 17.41
N ASP A 13 -12.94 25.68 18.08
CA ASP A 13 -14.28 25.68 17.47
C ASP A 13 -14.76 27.08 17.05
N HIS A 14 -13.96 28.12 17.28
CA HIS A 14 -14.16 29.47 16.77
C HIS A 14 -13.76 29.54 15.30
N MET A 15 -14.60 30.15 14.46
CA MET A 15 -14.36 30.39 13.03
C MET A 15 -12.92 30.87 12.79
N ILE A 16 -12.12 30.05 12.10
CA ILE A 16 -10.77 30.42 11.70
C ILE A 16 -10.89 31.24 10.43
N THR A 17 -10.51 32.51 10.47
CA THR A 17 -10.42 33.35 9.27
C THR A 17 -9.01 33.24 8.68
N LEU A 18 -8.91 32.77 7.44
CA LEU A 18 -7.69 32.86 6.63
C LEU A 18 -7.96 33.82 5.47
N ASP A 19 -7.18 34.88 5.34
CA ASP A 19 -7.31 35.90 4.29
C ASP A 19 -8.74 36.47 4.13
N GLY A 20 -9.45 36.64 5.25
CA GLY A 20 -10.84 37.13 5.27
C GLY A 20 -11.91 36.08 4.96
N ILE A 21 -11.52 34.84 4.67
CA ILE A 21 -12.44 33.71 4.44
C ILE A 21 -12.64 32.96 5.75
N SER A 22 -13.89 32.88 6.22
CA SER A 22 -14.23 32.03 7.36
C SER A 22 -14.21 30.56 6.96
N LEU A 23 -13.36 29.77 7.62
CA LEU A 23 -13.29 28.33 7.45
C LEU A 23 -14.14 27.63 8.52
N THR A 24 -15.01 26.73 8.06
CA THR A 24 -15.76 25.84 8.94
C THR A 24 -14.89 24.66 9.37
N SER A 25 -14.84 24.40 10.68
CA SER A 25 -14.20 23.20 11.22
C SER A 25 -15.02 21.97 10.84
N SER A 26 -14.34 20.90 10.42
CA SER A 26 -14.96 19.63 10.05
C SER A 26 -14.26 18.46 10.73
N LEU A 27 -15.06 17.49 11.17
CA LEU A 27 -14.60 16.28 11.87
C LEU A 27 -13.96 15.26 10.90
N SER A 28 -14.32 15.34 9.62
CA SER A 28 -13.76 14.49 8.57
C SER A 28 -13.68 15.23 7.24
N VAL A 29 -12.59 15.03 6.50
CA VAL A 29 -12.38 15.59 5.16
C VAL A 29 -11.99 14.48 4.20
N ARG A 30 -12.46 14.57 2.96
CA ARG A 30 -12.05 13.67 1.88
C ARG A 30 -11.02 14.36 1.01
N ASN A 31 -9.85 13.75 0.83
CA ASN A 31 -8.80 14.23 -0.06
C ASN A 31 -8.30 13.08 -0.94
N LEU A 32 -8.24 13.30 -2.26
CA LEU A 32 -7.84 12.29 -3.26
C LEU A 32 -8.52 10.92 -3.04
N GLY A 33 -9.82 10.92 -2.70
CA GLY A 33 -10.58 9.69 -2.46
C GLY A 33 -10.42 9.07 -1.07
N VAL A 34 -9.46 9.50 -0.26
CA VAL A 34 -9.23 9.03 1.13
C VAL A 34 -9.97 9.92 2.12
N THR A 35 -10.63 9.32 3.11
CA THR A 35 -11.33 10.05 4.18
C THR A 35 -10.44 10.13 5.42
N PHE A 36 -10.06 11.34 5.78
CA PHE A 36 -9.30 11.64 6.98
C PHE A 36 -10.27 12.01 8.10
N ASP A 37 -10.09 11.39 9.27
CA ASP A 37 -10.73 11.77 10.52
C ASP A 37 -9.74 12.55 11.40
N GLN A 38 -10.23 13.40 12.31
CA GLN A 38 -9.36 14.27 13.13
C GLN A 38 -8.30 13.46 13.91
N ASN A 39 -8.63 12.22 14.28
CA ASN A 39 -7.75 11.33 15.02
C ASN A 39 -6.83 10.48 14.14
N LEU A 40 -6.85 10.67 12.81
CA LEU A 40 -6.10 9.87 11.81
C LEU A 40 -6.20 8.37 12.09
N SER A 41 -7.39 7.91 12.49
CA SER A 41 -7.68 6.50 12.72
C SER A 41 -8.00 5.75 11.43
N PHE A 42 -8.43 6.46 10.38
CA PHE A 42 -8.86 5.93 9.09
C PHE A 42 -10.01 4.91 9.17
N ASN A 43 -10.68 4.78 10.32
CA ASN A 43 -11.73 3.79 10.51
C ASN A 43 -12.94 4.04 9.58
N SER A 44 -13.31 5.31 9.37
CA SER A 44 -14.37 5.69 8.43
C SER A 44 -14.01 5.31 6.99
N HIS A 45 -12.78 5.63 6.57
CA HIS A 45 -12.27 5.25 5.25
C HIS A 45 -12.24 3.74 5.05
N ILE A 46 -11.69 2.98 6.00
CA ILE A 46 -11.64 1.52 5.95
C ILE A 46 -13.05 0.93 5.85
N LYS A 47 -14.04 1.46 6.58
CA LYS A 47 -15.44 1.02 6.47
C LYS A 47 -16.02 1.28 5.08
N LEU A 48 -15.73 2.44 4.47
CA LEU A 48 -16.18 2.77 3.11
C LEU A 48 -15.56 1.82 2.07
N VAL A 49 -14.24 1.60 2.13
CA VAL A 49 -13.53 0.65 1.27
C VAL A 49 -14.10 -0.76 1.47
N SER A 50 -14.35 -1.16 2.71
CA SER A 50 -14.92 -2.47 3.03
C SER A 50 -16.30 -2.68 2.44
N ARG A 51 -17.19 -1.69 2.62
CA ARG A 51 -18.54 -1.72 2.05
C ARG A 51 -18.50 -1.84 0.53
N SER A 52 -17.68 -1.04 -0.14
CA SER A 52 -17.54 -1.08 -1.60
C SER A 52 -16.97 -2.42 -2.08
N ALA A 53 -15.92 -2.94 -1.43
CA ALA A 53 -15.30 -4.20 -1.82
C ALA A 53 -16.25 -5.39 -1.64
N PHE A 54 -16.97 -5.48 -0.52
CA PHE A 54 -17.97 -6.54 -0.32
C PHE A 54 -19.13 -6.45 -1.29
N PHE A 55 -19.55 -5.24 -1.67
CA PHE A 55 -20.57 -5.04 -2.71
C PHE A 55 -20.11 -5.65 -4.05
N HIS A 56 -18.92 -5.30 -4.52
CA HIS A 56 -18.38 -5.88 -5.75
C HIS A 56 -18.16 -7.40 -5.64
N LEU A 57 -17.66 -7.86 -4.50
CA LEU A 57 -17.43 -9.28 -4.27
C LEU A 57 -18.74 -10.10 -4.30
N ARG A 58 -19.83 -9.56 -3.74
CA ARG A 58 -21.16 -10.19 -3.83
C ARG A 58 -21.65 -10.28 -5.27
N ASN A 59 -21.39 -9.27 -6.10
CA ASN A 59 -21.76 -9.29 -7.51
C ASN A 59 -20.92 -10.31 -8.29
N ILE A 60 -19.61 -10.37 -8.06
CA ILE A 60 -18.73 -11.39 -8.66
C ILE A 60 -19.18 -12.79 -8.23
N SER A 61 -19.53 -12.98 -6.95
CA SER A 61 -19.99 -14.27 -6.42
C SER A 61 -21.25 -14.78 -7.13
N LYS A 62 -22.19 -13.90 -7.51
CA LYS A 62 -23.40 -14.29 -8.26
C LYS A 62 -23.08 -14.85 -9.64
N ILE A 63 -22.14 -14.24 -10.34
CA ILE A 63 -21.74 -14.64 -11.71
C ILE A 63 -20.59 -15.65 -11.72
N ARG A 64 -20.05 -16.03 -10.55
CA ARG A 64 -18.84 -16.87 -10.44
C ARG A 64 -18.95 -18.19 -11.19
N LYS A 65 -20.14 -18.82 -11.19
CA LYS A 65 -20.41 -20.10 -11.88
C LYS A 65 -20.36 -19.98 -13.41
N LEU A 66 -20.49 -18.77 -13.94
CA LEU A 66 -20.48 -18.48 -15.38
C LEU A 66 -19.08 -18.06 -15.88
N LEU A 67 -18.13 -17.83 -14.97
CA LEU A 67 -16.81 -17.30 -15.30
C LEU A 67 -15.74 -18.38 -15.22
N MET A 68 -14.81 -18.33 -16.18
CA MET A 68 -13.54 -19.05 -16.06
C MET A 68 -12.70 -18.46 -14.92
N GLN A 69 -11.86 -19.28 -14.31
CA GLN A 69 -10.99 -18.86 -13.20
C GLN A 69 -10.10 -17.64 -13.50
N PRO A 70 -9.39 -17.53 -14.65
CA PRO A 70 -8.56 -16.35 -14.95
C PRO A 70 -9.39 -15.06 -15.10
N ASP A 71 -10.62 -15.14 -15.61
CA ASP A 71 -11.47 -13.95 -15.74
C ASP A 71 -12.06 -13.52 -14.40
N ALA A 72 -12.41 -14.49 -13.55
CA ALA A 72 -12.78 -14.21 -12.17
C ALA A 72 -11.63 -13.53 -11.40
N GLU A 73 -10.39 -13.96 -11.63
CA GLU A 73 -9.18 -13.35 -11.05
C GLU A 73 -9.02 -11.89 -11.47
N LYS A 74 -9.13 -11.60 -12.78
CA LYS A 74 -9.10 -10.23 -13.30
C LYS A 74 -10.15 -9.35 -12.65
N LEU A 75 -11.39 -9.84 -12.50
CA LEU A 75 -12.47 -9.09 -11.84
C LEU A 75 -12.17 -8.82 -10.37
N VAL A 76 -11.68 -9.82 -9.63
CA VAL A 76 -11.30 -9.65 -8.23
C VAL A 76 -10.17 -8.62 -8.11
N HIS A 77 -9.16 -8.66 -8.99
CA HIS A 77 -8.09 -7.68 -8.97
C HIS A 77 -8.57 -6.27 -9.32
N ALA A 78 -9.36 -6.14 -10.39
CA ALA A 78 -9.88 -4.86 -10.85
C ALA A 78 -10.82 -4.19 -9.84
N PHE A 79 -11.67 -4.95 -9.15
CA PHE A 79 -12.69 -4.39 -8.26
C PHE A 79 -12.34 -4.44 -6.77
N VAL A 80 -11.61 -5.46 -6.31
CA VAL A 80 -11.32 -5.64 -4.89
C VAL A 80 -9.87 -5.27 -4.58
N THR A 81 -8.89 -5.91 -5.23
CA THR A 81 -7.47 -5.70 -4.93
C THR A 81 -7.04 -4.27 -5.19
N SER A 82 -7.48 -3.67 -6.30
CA SER A 82 -7.21 -2.26 -6.64
C SER A 82 -7.63 -1.29 -5.53
N ARG A 83 -8.79 -1.52 -4.90
CA ARG A 83 -9.31 -0.70 -3.79
C ARG A 83 -8.54 -0.92 -2.49
N LEU A 84 -8.08 -2.15 -2.24
CA LEU A 84 -7.26 -2.47 -1.08
C LEU A 84 -5.84 -1.90 -1.22
N ASP A 85 -5.33 -1.79 -2.45
CA ASP A 85 -3.97 -1.28 -2.73
C ASP A 85 -3.93 0.24 -2.92
N TYR A 86 -5.08 0.89 -3.15
CA TYR A 86 -5.18 2.35 -3.25
C TYR A 86 -4.83 3.03 -1.93
N CYS A 87 -3.79 3.87 -1.94
CA CYS A 87 -3.29 4.62 -0.78
C CYS A 87 -3.03 3.76 0.48
N ASN A 88 -2.73 2.47 0.31
CA ASN A 88 -2.57 1.56 1.45
C ASN A 88 -1.35 1.87 2.33
N SER A 89 -0.34 2.59 1.81
CA SER A 89 0.81 3.08 2.58
C SER A 89 0.40 4.03 3.71
N LEU A 90 -0.73 4.75 3.57
CA LEU A 90 -1.27 5.60 4.64
C LEU A 90 -1.74 4.81 5.86
N LEU A 91 -2.04 3.53 5.68
CA LEU A 91 -2.47 2.63 6.75
C LEU A 91 -1.29 2.02 7.52
N SER A 92 -0.06 2.45 7.22
CA SER A 92 1.14 1.99 7.92
C SER A 92 1.09 2.39 9.40
N GLY A 93 1.40 1.43 10.29
CA GLY A 93 1.30 1.62 11.75
C GLY A 93 -0.14 1.68 12.30
N CYS A 94 -1.18 1.42 11.50
CA CYS A 94 -2.53 1.21 12.00
C CYS A 94 -2.64 -0.08 12.84
N PRO A 95 -3.55 -0.14 13.83
CA PRO A 95 -3.69 -1.30 14.68
C PRO A 95 -4.28 -2.46 13.87
N ASN A 96 -3.87 -3.69 14.21
CA ASN A 96 -4.34 -4.90 13.50
C ASN A 96 -5.88 -5.01 13.52
N ASN A 97 -6.54 -4.51 14.57
CA ASN A 97 -8.00 -4.52 14.68
C ASN A 97 -8.68 -3.70 13.58
N SER A 98 -8.13 -2.53 13.22
CA SER A 98 -8.65 -1.71 12.12
C SER A 98 -8.41 -2.40 10.78
N LEU A 99 -7.23 -2.99 10.58
CA LEU A 99 -6.85 -3.68 9.35
C LEU A 99 -7.55 -5.04 9.16
N ARG A 100 -8.12 -5.63 10.22
CA ARG A 100 -8.80 -6.93 10.19
C ARG A 100 -9.89 -6.99 9.13
N SER A 101 -10.66 -5.92 8.98
CA SER A 101 -11.71 -5.82 7.97
C SER A 101 -11.16 -5.99 6.54
N LEU A 102 -10.02 -5.35 6.23
CA LEU A 102 -9.34 -5.47 4.94
C LEU A 102 -8.84 -6.90 4.69
N GLN A 103 -8.30 -7.54 5.73
CA GLN A 103 -7.89 -8.95 5.62
C GLN A 103 -9.08 -9.87 5.37
N LEU A 104 -10.23 -9.63 6.01
CA LEU A 104 -11.45 -10.41 5.78
C LEU A 104 -11.95 -10.28 4.33
N ILE A 105 -11.83 -9.10 3.72
CA ILE A 105 -12.17 -8.89 2.31
C ILE A 105 -11.24 -9.71 1.42
N GLN A 106 -9.92 -9.66 1.66
CA GLN A 106 -8.96 -10.45 0.89
C GLN A 106 -9.24 -11.95 1.02
N ASN A 107 -9.53 -12.42 2.23
CA ASN A 107 -9.89 -13.81 2.50
C ASN A 107 -11.18 -14.20 1.78
N ALA A 108 -12.21 -13.36 1.82
CA ALA A 108 -13.46 -13.60 1.12
C ALA A 108 -13.26 -13.60 -0.40
N ALA A 109 -12.40 -12.73 -0.93
CA ALA A 109 -12.04 -12.70 -2.34
C ALA A 109 -11.35 -14.00 -2.78
N ALA A 110 -10.40 -14.50 -1.99
CA ALA A 110 -9.73 -15.77 -2.26
C ALA A 110 -10.73 -16.95 -2.25
N ARG A 111 -11.71 -16.94 -1.33
CA ARG A 111 -12.79 -17.95 -1.30
C ARG A 111 -13.69 -17.88 -2.52
N VAL A 112 -14.12 -16.70 -2.94
CA VAL A 112 -14.96 -16.55 -4.15
C VAL A 112 -14.21 -17.01 -5.40
N LEU A 113 -12.91 -16.75 -5.47
CA LEU A 113 -12.07 -17.18 -6.58
C LEU A 113 -11.96 -18.72 -6.65
N THR A 114 -11.61 -19.34 -5.53
CA THR A 114 -11.30 -20.78 -5.45
C THR A 114 -12.51 -21.67 -5.23
N GLY A 115 -13.64 -21.11 -4.79
CA GLY A 115 -14.87 -21.86 -4.52
C GLY A 115 -14.82 -22.74 -3.27
N ILE A 116 -13.81 -22.59 -2.41
CA ILE A 116 -13.68 -23.37 -1.17
C ILE A 116 -14.80 -23.07 -0.17
N ASP A 117 -15.04 -24.01 0.74
CA ASP A 117 -16.06 -23.88 1.75
C ASP A 117 -15.72 -22.78 2.75
N LYS A 118 -16.74 -22.15 3.34
CA LYS A 118 -16.56 -21.04 4.31
C LYS A 118 -15.79 -21.44 5.57
N ARG A 119 -15.77 -22.74 5.90
CA ARG A 119 -15.10 -23.31 7.08
C ARG A 119 -13.65 -23.70 6.82
N ASP A 120 -13.26 -23.83 5.56
CA ASP A 120 -11.91 -24.28 5.20
C ASP A 120 -10.86 -23.28 5.66
N HIS A 121 -9.68 -23.77 6.01
CA HIS A 121 -8.59 -22.92 6.43
C HIS A 121 -8.10 -22.05 5.26
N ILE A 122 -7.98 -20.73 5.48
CA ILE A 122 -7.71 -19.77 4.39
C ILE A 122 -6.22 -19.68 4.03
N SER A 123 -5.32 -19.94 4.98
CA SER A 123 -3.87 -19.81 4.77
C SER A 123 -3.30 -20.64 3.62
N PRO A 124 -3.65 -21.94 3.42
CA PRO A 124 -3.17 -22.71 2.27
C PRO A 124 -3.65 -22.13 0.94
N VAL A 125 -4.85 -21.54 0.92
CA VAL A 125 -5.41 -20.93 -0.29
C VAL A 125 -4.72 -19.61 -0.61
N MET A 126 -4.42 -18.80 0.40
CA MET A 126 -3.60 -17.60 0.17
C MET A 126 -2.21 -17.95 -0.36
N ALA A 127 -1.62 -19.06 0.11
CA ALA A 127 -0.33 -19.53 -0.36
C ALA A 127 -0.39 -20.05 -1.81
N SER A 128 -1.41 -20.84 -2.17
CA SER A 128 -1.57 -21.33 -3.54
C SER A 128 -1.86 -20.22 -4.56
N LEU A 129 -2.55 -19.16 -4.13
CA LEU A 129 -2.77 -17.97 -4.95
C LEU A 129 -1.56 -17.02 -4.95
N HIS A 130 -0.53 -17.28 -4.15
CA HIS A 130 0.60 -16.37 -3.92
C HIS A 130 0.16 -14.97 -3.43
N TRP A 131 -0.94 -14.90 -2.69
CA TRP A 131 -1.50 -13.63 -2.21
C TRP A 131 -0.92 -13.24 -0.85
N LEU A 132 -0.17 -12.15 -0.86
CA LEU A 132 0.39 -11.56 0.35
C LEU A 132 -0.70 -10.97 1.26
N PRO A 133 -0.73 -11.28 2.58
CA PRO A 133 -1.66 -10.66 3.53
C PRO A 133 -1.59 -9.12 3.54
N VAL A 134 -2.71 -8.47 3.82
CA VAL A 134 -2.86 -7.00 3.73
C VAL A 134 -1.81 -6.25 4.54
N LYS A 135 -1.49 -6.73 5.75
CA LYS A 135 -0.46 -6.11 6.60
C LYS A 135 0.89 -6.02 5.89
N PHE A 136 1.32 -7.11 5.27
CA PHE A 136 2.58 -7.16 4.55
C PHE A 136 2.54 -6.37 3.25
N ARG A 137 1.39 -6.26 2.59
CA ARG A 137 1.22 -5.36 1.43
C ARG A 137 1.46 -3.89 1.79
N ILE A 138 0.93 -3.44 2.93
CA ILE A 138 1.16 -2.08 3.45
C ILE A 138 2.64 -1.86 3.76
N THR A 139 3.28 -2.81 4.42
CA THR A 139 4.73 -2.78 4.70
C THR A 139 5.53 -2.72 3.40
N PHE A 140 5.22 -3.58 2.43
CA PHE A 140 5.88 -3.61 1.13
C PHE A 140 5.75 -2.29 0.38
N LYS A 141 4.55 -1.69 0.35
CA LYS A 141 4.33 -0.39 -0.30
C LYS A 141 5.08 0.75 0.39
N THR A 142 5.16 0.72 1.72
CA THR A 142 5.99 1.67 2.48
C THR A 142 7.47 1.52 2.10
N LEU A 143 7.99 0.29 2.11
CA LEU A 143 9.39 0.00 1.75
C LEU A 143 9.73 0.36 0.31
N LEU A 144 8.81 0.10 -0.62
CA LEU A 144 8.97 0.47 -2.03
C LEU A 144 9.06 1.99 -2.19
N LEU A 145 8.26 2.74 -1.43
CA LEU A 145 8.35 4.20 -1.43
C LEU A 145 9.67 4.69 -0.83
N THR A 146 10.13 4.08 0.27
CA THR A 146 11.46 4.35 0.85
C THR A 146 12.57 4.09 -0.16
N TYR A 147 12.51 2.97 -0.87
CA TYR A 147 13.49 2.65 -1.92
C TYR A 147 13.53 3.72 -3.02
N LYS A 148 12.36 4.18 -3.49
CA LYS A 148 12.28 5.26 -4.49
C LYS A 148 12.89 6.57 -3.98
N VAL A 149 12.61 6.90 -2.72
CA VAL A 149 13.20 8.06 -2.04
C VAL A 149 14.73 7.98 -2.02
N LEU A 150 15.29 6.83 -1.63
CA LEU A 150 16.74 6.64 -1.58
C LEU A 150 17.43 6.66 -2.95
N ARG A 151 16.66 6.54 -4.03
CA ARG A 151 17.15 6.55 -5.42
C ARG A 151 16.95 7.88 -6.14
N GLY A 152 16.41 8.91 -5.48
CA GLY A 152 16.12 10.16 -6.16
C GLY A 152 14.92 10.07 -7.13
N LEU A 153 14.07 9.05 -6.98
CA LEU A 153 12.91 8.79 -7.85
C LEU A 153 11.59 9.28 -7.23
N ALA A 154 11.66 9.92 -6.07
CA ALA A 154 10.51 10.45 -5.36
C ALA A 154 10.52 11.98 -5.43
N PRO A 155 9.37 12.63 -5.15
CA PRO A 155 9.36 14.08 -4.99
C PRO A 155 10.24 14.53 -3.80
N SER A 156 10.84 15.71 -3.92
CA SER A 156 11.74 16.29 -2.90
C SER A 156 11.16 16.30 -1.49
N TYR A 157 9.86 16.59 -1.36
CA TYR A 157 9.17 16.61 -0.06
C TYR A 157 9.17 15.25 0.66
N LEU A 158 9.34 14.11 -0.04
CA LEU A 158 9.50 12.80 0.59
C LEU A 158 10.96 12.50 0.90
N GLU A 159 11.88 13.01 0.09
CA GLU A 159 13.32 12.83 0.29
C GLU A 159 13.79 13.55 1.57
N GLU A 160 13.29 14.76 1.80
CA GLU A 160 13.55 15.54 3.02
C GLU A 160 13.09 14.82 4.31
N LEU A 161 12.14 13.87 4.21
CA LEU A 161 11.62 13.13 5.36
C LEU A 161 12.48 11.91 5.75
N VAL A 162 13.42 11.49 4.90
CA VAL A 162 14.21 10.27 5.09
C VAL A 162 15.69 10.62 5.14
N ILE A 163 16.30 10.48 6.31
CA ILE A 163 17.67 10.89 6.56
C ILE A 163 18.59 9.66 6.62
N PRO A 164 19.63 9.56 5.76
CA PRO A 164 20.64 8.52 5.86
C PRO A 164 21.37 8.52 7.20
N TYR A 165 21.61 7.35 7.78
CA TYR A 165 22.38 7.23 9.01
C TYR A 165 23.88 7.34 8.73
N GLN A 166 24.50 8.43 9.19
CA GLN A 166 25.94 8.65 9.11
C GLN A 166 26.53 8.71 10.52
N PRO A 167 27.25 7.67 10.99
CA PRO A 167 27.88 7.71 12.30
C PRO A 167 29.15 8.59 12.28
N ASN A 168 29.40 9.34 13.36
CA ASN A 168 30.61 10.17 13.51
C ASN A 168 31.93 9.38 13.51
N ARG A 169 31.86 8.06 13.72
CA ARG A 169 33.01 7.16 13.74
C ARG A 169 32.71 5.91 12.91
N PRO A 170 33.73 5.27 12.30
CA PRO A 170 33.51 4.06 11.53
C PRO A 170 33.02 2.92 12.43
N LEU A 171 31.87 2.36 12.08
CA LEU A 171 31.24 1.22 12.76
C LEU A 171 31.02 0.09 11.76
N ARG A 172 30.91 -1.14 12.26
CA ARG A 172 30.58 -2.32 11.42
C ARG A 172 29.26 -2.16 10.66
N SER A 173 28.35 -1.30 11.15
CA SER A 173 27.06 -0.99 10.52
C SER A 173 27.09 0.19 9.54
N GLN A 174 28.23 0.85 9.33
CA GLN A 174 28.34 2.04 8.47
C GLN A 174 27.91 1.75 7.03
N ASN A 175 28.22 0.56 6.52
CA ASN A 175 27.91 0.17 5.13
C ASN A 175 26.53 -0.52 5.00
N ALA A 176 25.74 -0.61 6.08
CA ALA A 176 24.47 -1.32 6.06
C ALA A 176 23.30 -0.51 5.45
N GLY A 177 23.55 0.75 5.03
CA GLY A 177 22.54 1.61 4.40
C GLY A 177 21.35 1.93 5.33
N LEU A 178 21.63 2.12 6.63
CA LEU A 178 20.61 2.39 7.64
C LEU A 178 20.09 3.82 7.53
N LEU A 179 18.88 4.04 8.06
CA LEU A 179 18.22 5.34 8.12
C LEU A 179 18.04 5.81 9.56
N VAL A 180 18.04 7.12 9.78
CA VAL A 180 17.76 7.71 11.09
C VAL A 180 16.28 7.55 11.42
N VAL A 181 15.97 6.94 12.56
CA VAL A 181 14.59 6.85 13.07
C VAL A 181 14.34 8.04 14.01
N PRO A 182 13.45 8.99 13.66
CA PRO A 182 13.19 10.14 14.51
C PRO A 182 12.49 9.73 15.81
N ARG A 183 12.74 10.49 16.89
CA ARG A 183 11.98 10.32 18.13
C ARG A 183 10.59 10.91 17.97
N VAL A 184 9.56 10.11 18.20
CA VAL A 184 8.17 10.55 18.12
C VAL A 184 7.55 10.64 19.51
N SER A 185 6.98 11.79 19.86
CA SER A 185 6.28 11.98 21.13
C SER A 185 4.90 11.29 21.14
N ARG A 186 4.30 11.06 19.96
CA ARG A 186 2.94 10.52 19.82
C ARG A 186 2.92 9.26 18.97
N SER A 187 2.57 8.13 19.59
CA SER A 187 2.47 6.83 18.92
C SER A 187 1.48 6.80 17.75
N ARG A 188 0.35 7.54 17.84
CA ARG A 188 -0.69 7.50 16.80
C ARG A 188 -0.38 8.35 15.57
N MET A 189 -0.12 9.65 15.73
CA MET A 189 0.14 10.54 14.59
C MET A 189 1.60 10.49 14.15
N GLY A 190 2.53 10.64 15.10
CA GLY A 190 3.97 10.61 14.81
C GLY A 190 4.46 9.22 14.46
N GLY A 191 4.08 8.21 15.25
CA GLY A 191 4.49 6.81 15.02
C GLY A 191 3.91 6.15 13.76
N ARG A 192 2.92 6.77 13.11
CA ARG A 192 2.38 6.31 11.80
C ARG A 192 2.86 7.16 10.63
N ALA A 193 3.55 8.26 10.89
CA ALA A 193 4.06 9.12 9.85
C ALA A 193 5.09 8.37 9.00
N PHE A 194 5.15 8.71 7.71
CA PHE A 194 6.12 8.13 6.79
C PHE A 194 7.56 8.35 7.29
N SER A 195 7.88 9.55 7.79
CA SER A 195 9.20 9.90 8.35
C SER A 195 9.65 9.00 9.51
N TYR A 196 8.74 8.37 10.23
CA TYR A 196 9.07 7.40 11.29
C TYR A 196 9.01 5.96 10.79
N GLN A 197 7.93 5.61 10.08
CA GLN A 197 7.65 4.23 9.73
C GLN A 197 8.53 3.72 8.59
N ALA A 198 8.93 4.59 7.65
CA ALA A 198 9.86 4.27 6.58
C ALA A 198 11.24 3.84 7.10
N PRO A 199 11.97 4.64 7.91
CA PRO A 199 13.26 4.23 8.44
C PRO A 199 13.15 3.05 9.40
N LEU A 200 12.07 2.97 10.20
CA LEU A 200 11.84 1.84 11.10
C LEU A 200 11.76 0.51 10.33
N LEU A 201 10.94 0.45 9.29
CA LEU A 201 10.76 -0.76 8.49
C LEU A 201 12.01 -1.09 7.65
N TRP A 202 12.68 -0.06 7.11
CA TRP A 202 13.90 -0.24 6.33
C TRP A 202 15.02 -0.85 7.17
N ASN A 203 15.22 -0.36 8.38
CA ASN A 203 16.24 -0.88 9.30
C ASN A 203 15.93 -2.29 9.83
N GLN A 204 14.69 -2.76 9.69
CA GLN A 204 14.29 -4.14 10.02
C GLN A 204 14.56 -5.12 8.87
N LEU A 205 14.99 -4.64 7.69
CA LEU A 205 15.35 -5.51 6.58
C LEU A 205 16.67 -6.25 6.84
N PRO A 206 16.80 -7.52 6.40
CA PRO A 206 18.07 -8.22 6.40
C PRO A 206 19.12 -7.47 5.57
N VAL A 207 20.37 -7.47 6.05
CA VAL A 207 21.50 -6.74 5.43
C VAL A 207 21.75 -7.19 3.99
N GLN A 208 21.53 -8.47 3.68
CA GLN A 208 21.64 -9.01 2.33
C GLN A 208 20.63 -8.37 1.38
N LEU A 209 19.41 -8.10 1.86
CA LEU A 209 18.35 -7.51 1.04
C LEU A 209 18.56 -5.99 0.89
N SER A 210 19.02 -5.31 1.95
CA SER A 210 19.39 -3.89 1.90
C SER A 210 20.56 -3.64 0.93
N SER A 211 21.62 -4.44 1.03
CA SER A 211 22.80 -4.33 0.15
C SER A 211 22.44 -4.63 -1.31
N PHE A 212 21.61 -5.64 -1.54
CA PHE A 212 21.06 -5.93 -2.85
C PHE A 212 20.29 -4.73 -3.41
N LEU A 213 19.26 -4.23 -2.70
CA LEU A 213 18.48 -3.07 -3.14
C LEU A 213 19.37 -1.84 -3.40
N SER A 214 20.40 -1.64 -2.58
CA SER A 214 21.40 -0.57 -2.72
C SER A 214 22.31 -0.73 -3.94
N SER A 215 22.40 -1.92 -4.55
CA SER A 215 23.18 -2.19 -5.76
C SER A 215 22.39 -2.04 -7.07
N PHE A 216 21.05 -2.10 -7.06
CA PHE A 216 20.26 -2.00 -8.29
C PHE A 216 19.87 -0.55 -8.62
N PRO A 217 20.30 0.02 -9.77
CA PRO A 217 20.03 1.41 -10.13
C PRO A 217 18.59 1.65 -10.61
N SER A 218 17.82 0.61 -10.95
CA SER A 218 16.44 0.77 -11.44
C SER A 218 15.61 -0.48 -11.17
N PHE A 219 14.68 -0.38 -10.23
CA PHE A 219 13.59 -1.35 -10.13
C PHE A 219 12.42 -0.78 -10.95
N SER A 220 12.51 -0.90 -12.28
CA SER A 220 11.39 -0.59 -13.16
C SER A 220 10.54 -1.84 -13.31
N PHE A 221 9.39 -1.83 -12.66
CA PHE A 221 8.45 -2.96 -12.64
C PHE A 221 7.81 -3.23 -14.02
N SER A 222 8.14 -2.45 -15.05
CA SER A 222 7.53 -2.53 -16.38
C SER A 222 8.19 -3.53 -17.35
N SER A 223 9.18 -4.33 -16.94
CA SER A 223 9.87 -5.27 -17.87
C SER A 223 9.60 -6.76 -17.55
N PRO A 224 9.24 -7.59 -18.55
CA PRO A 224 8.86 -9.01 -18.37
C PRO A 224 10.06 -9.97 -18.19
N LEU A 225 11.20 -9.51 -17.66
CA LEU A 225 12.44 -10.31 -17.55
C LEU A 225 12.69 -10.90 -16.15
N LEU A 226 11.61 -11.26 -15.45
CA LEU A 226 11.67 -11.99 -14.18
C LEU A 226 12.13 -13.47 -14.28
N PRO A 227 11.98 -14.20 -15.40
CA PRO A 227 12.45 -15.59 -15.47
C PRO A 227 13.98 -15.73 -15.46
N SER A 228 14.72 -14.82 -16.11
CA SER A 228 16.20 -14.81 -16.13
C SER A 228 16.83 -14.38 -14.81
N PHE A 229 16.06 -13.75 -13.92
CA PHE A 229 16.51 -13.30 -12.60
C PHE A 229 16.57 -14.44 -11.57
N LEU A 230 15.82 -15.53 -11.80
CA LEU A 230 15.76 -16.69 -10.90
C LEU A 230 16.78 -17.78 -11.22
N SER A 231 17.30 -17.86 -12.46
CA SER A 231 18.27 -18.88 -12.87
C SER A 231 19.70 -18.62 -12.38
N SER A 232 19.99 -17.43 -11.83
CA SER A 232 21.34 -17.05 -11.38
C SER A 232 21.58 -17.24 -9.87
N PHE A 233 20.58 -17.74 -9.12
CA PHE A 233 20.74 -18.07 -7.71
C PHE A 233 21.29 -19.50 -7.56
N PRO A 234 22.49 -19.71 -6.99
CA PRO A 234 23.00 -21.05 -6.75
C PRO A 234 22.11 -21.76 -5.73
N SER A 235 21.62 -22.95 -6.10
CA SER A 235 20.63 -23.75 -5.35
C SER A 235 21.14 -24.34 -4.03
N SER A 236 22.38 -24.05 -3.63
CA SER A 236 23.09 -24.78 -2.56
C SER A 236 23.17 -24.09 -1.20
N SER A 237 22.64 -22.88 -1.01
CA SER A 237 22.70 -22.17 0.28
C SER A 237 21.36 -22.02 1.02
N PHE A 238 20.31 -22.74 0.61
CA PHE A 238 18.96 -22.66 1.24
C PHE A 238 18.75 -23.53 2.48
N LEU A 239 19.80 -24.13 3.02
CA LEU A 239 19.76 -24.79 4.32
C LEU A 239 20.61 -23.99 5.31
N LEU A 240 20.10 -22.86 5.82
CA LEU A 240 20.29 -22.49 7.23
C LEU A 240 19.38 -21.33 7.69
N SER A 241 18.71 -21.57 8.81
CA SER A 241 17.98 -20.66 9.69
C SER A 241 16.66 -20.03 9.19
N SER A 242 15.59 -20.72 9.58
CA SER A 242 14.31 -20.14 9.94
C SER A 242 14.49 -18.99 10.94
N THR A 243 14.48 -17.72 10.48
CA THR A 243 14.04 -16.55 11.27
C THR A 243 13.92 -15.30 10.38
N SER A 244 12.98 -15.26 9.45
CA SER A 244 12.34 -14.00 9.04
C SER A 244 11.08 -14.28 8.21
N PRO A 245 9.87 -14.17 8.80
CA PRO A 245 8.60 -14.40 8.09
C PRO A 245 8.32 -13.38 6.97
N LEU A 246 9.24 -12.44 6.73
CA LEU A 246 9.16 -11.41 5.70
C LEU A 246 9.93 -11.79 4.42
N LEU A 247 10.92 -12.68 4.47
CA LEU A 247 11.84 -12.88 3.34
C LEU A 247 11.21 -13.70 2.20
N TYR A 248 10.56 -14.82 2.54
CA TYR A 248 9.94 -15.71 1.56
C TYR A 248 8.77 -15.07 0.79
N PRO A 249 7.86 -14.33 1.44
CA PRO A 249 6.78 -13.62 0.75
C PRO A 249 7.28 -12.44 -0.10
N LEU A 250 8.39 -11.80 0.30
CA LEU A 250 8.93 -10.63 -0.40
C LEU A 250 9.74 -11.04 -1.64
N LEU A 251 10.50 -12.14 -1.57
CA LEU A 251 11.22 -12.73 -2.71
C LEU A 251 10.27 -13.37 -3.75
N SER A 252 9.20 -14.04 -3.30
CA SER A 252 8.18 -14.57 -4.21
C SER A 252 7.36 -13.47 -4.91
N TYR A 253 7.16 -12.32 -4.27
CA TYR A 253 6.46 -11.17 -4.87
C TYR A 253 7.36 -10.34 -5.81
N LEU A 254 8.67 -10.28 -5.54
CA LEU A 254 9.64 -9.76 -6.50
C LEU A 254 9.69 -10.61 -7.78
N SER A 255 9.17 -11.84 -7.77
CA SER A 255 9.19 -12.78 -8.90
C SER A 255 8.00 -12.66 -9.87
N TYR A 256 7.00 -11.81 -9.60
CA TYR A 256 5.78 -11.74 -10.44
C TYR A 256 5.46 -10.33 -10.94
N PRO A 257 5.13 -10.14 -12.23
CA PRO A 257 4.57 -8.88 -12.71
C PRO A 257 3.12 -8.72 -12.20
N LEU A 258 2.85 -7.71 -11.37
CA LEU A 258 1.55 -7.06 -11.23
C LEU A 258 0.86 -6.96 -12.60
N PRO A 259 -0.42 -7.37 -12.72
CA PRO A 259 -1.16 -7.18 -13.96
C PRO A 259 -1.29 -5.67 -14.23
N VAL A 260 -0.66 -5.23 -15.32
CA VAL A 260 -0.84 -3.91 -15.90
C VAL A 260 -2.31 -3.80 -16.31
N LEU A 261 -3.08 -2.98 -15.61
CA LEU A 261 -4.40 -2.59 -16.07
C LEU A 261 -4.17 -1.52 -17.17
N PRO A 262 -4.67 -1.71 -18.41
CA PRO A 262 -4.55 -0.70 -19.44
C PRO A 262 -5.32 0.57 -19.03
N PRO A 263 -4.87 1.77 -19.43
CA PRO A 263 -5.58 3.00 -19.16
C PRO A 263 -6.98 2.95 -19.82
N LEU A 264 -8.02 3.16 -19.01
CA LEU A 264 -9.37 3.40 -19.49
C LEU A 264 -9.39 4.72 -20.26
N LEU A 265 -9.25 4.65 -21.58
CA LEU A 265 -9.53 5.77 -22.48
C LEU A 265 -11.02 6.14 -22.37
N SER A 266 -11.24 7.43 -22.27
CA SER A 266 -12.49 8.14 -22.08
C SER A 266 -13.57 7.76 -23.09
N LEU A 267 -14.68 7.19 -22.60
CA LEU A 267 -15.97 7.29 -23.27
C LEU A 267 -16.80 8.37 -22.56
N TYR A 268 -16.68 9.61 -23.05
CA TYR A 268 -17.73 10.62 -22.92
C TYR A 268 -17.97 11.21 -24.32
N PRO A 269 -19.23 11.30 -24.78
CA PRO A 269 -19.54 11.81 -26.12
C PRO A 269 -19.46 13.35 -26.12
N ALA A 270 -18.69 13.89 -27.05
CA ALA A 270 -18.74 15.31 -27.38
C ALA A 270 -19.98 15.57 -28.26
N GLY A 271 -20.93 16.34 -27.74
CA GLY A 271 -22.04 16.88 -28.50
C GLY A 271 -21.67 18.21 -29.17
N HIS A 272 -22.25 18.39 -30.37
CA HIS A 272 -22.51 19.63 -31.10
C HIS A 272 -21.36 20.51 -31.62
N GLN A 273 -21.24 20.57 -32.95
CA GLN A 273 -21.17 21.83 -33.70
C GLN A 273 -21.56 21.65 -35.20
N GLN A 274 -22.69 22.30 -35.55
CA GLN A 274 -23.08 23.00 -36.79
C GLN A 274 -22.94 22.33 -38.17
N GLU A 275 -24.09 21.94 -38.73
CA GLU A 275 -24.36 21.88 -40.17
C GLU A 275 -24.47 23.30 -40.76
N GLY A 276 -23.79 23.56 -41.88
CA GLY A 276 -24.02 24.73 -42.74
C GLY A 276 -25.13 24.44 -43.77
N PRO A 277 -25.80 25.47 -44.32
CA PRO A 277 -26.95 25.26 -45.19
C PRO A 277 -26.52 24.99 -46.65
N PRO A 278 -27.34 24.30 -47.45
CA PRO A 278 -27.11 24.22 -48.88
C PRO A 278 -27.76 25.42 -49.60
N THR A 279 -27.03 25.93 -50.61
CA THR A 279 -27.42 26.75 -51.78
C THR A 279 -28.62 27.69 -51.67
#